data_AF-A0A7X8X5F1-F1
#
_entry.id   AF-A0A7X8X5F1-F1
#
_cell.length_a   1.000
_cell.length_b   1.000
_cell.length_c   1.000
_cell.angle_alpha   90.00
_cell.angle_beta   90.00
_cell.angle_gamma   90.00
#
_symmetry.space_group_name_H-M   'P 1'
#
loop_
_entity.id
_entity.type
_entity.pdbx_description
1 polymer ?
#
loop_
_entity_poly.entity_id
_entity_poly.type
_entity_poly.pdbx_seq_one_letter_code
_entity_poly.pdbx_strand_id
1 'polypeptide(L)' 'MLLAGLVFGLIVGWVVSLFGGNTLIIQGIFELTGKEISNAGYYTIFAFLGLISSAIKK' A
#
# COMPACT_ATOMS: atom_id res chain seq x y z
N MET A 1 15.52 7.40 -6.75
CA MET A 1 15.23 6.57 -7.95
C MET A 1 13.86 5.93 -7.76
N LEU A 2 13.00 5.90 -8.78
CA LEU A 2 11.62 5.40 -8.66
C LEU A 2 11.54 3.95 -8.16
N LEU A 3 12.45 3.09 -8.62
CA LEU A 3 12.52 1.69 -8.19
C LEU A 3 12.76 1.54 -6.68
N ALA A 4 13.62 2.38 -6.09
CA ALA A 4 13.87 2.36 -4.65
C ALA A 4 12.60 2.76 -3.86
N GLY A 5 11.83 3.72 -4.38
CA GLY A 5 10.53 4.10 -3.81
C GLY A 5 9.51 2.98 -3.84
N LEU A 6 9.40 2.29 -4.97
CA LEU A 6 8.50 1.14 -5.13
C LEU A 6 8.84 0.05 -4.12
N VAL A 7 10.10 -0.35 -4.05
CA VAL A 7 10.57 -1.40 -3.11
C VAL A 7 10.33 -0.96 -1.67
N PHE A 8 10.64 0.29 -1.33
CA PHE A 8 10.40 0.83 0.00
C PHE A 8 8.91 0.83 0.36
N GLY A 9 8.03 1.25 -0.56
CA GLY A 9 6.59 1.21 -0.37
C GLY A 9 6.09 -0.20 -0.08
N LEU A 10 6.53 -1.19 -0.84
CA LEU A 10 6.20 -2.60 -0.61
C LEU A 10 6.70 -3.11 0.75
N ILE A 11 7.91 -2.74 1.16
CA ILE A 11 8.46 -3.09 2.48
C ILE A 11 7.58 -2.50 3.59
N VAL A 12 7.17 -1.23 3.46
CA VAL A 12 6.28 -0.58 4.43
C VAL A 12 4.94 -1.31 4.48
N GLY A 13 4.33 -1.60 3.34
CA GLY A 13 3.08 -2.36 3.26
C GLY A 13 3.20 -3.74 3.92
N TRP A 14 4.34 -4.41 3.73
CA TRP A 14 4.62 -5.70 4.36
C TRP A 14 4.73 -5.58 5.88
N VAL A 15 5.54 -4.63 6.38
CA VAL A 15 5.67 -4.39 7.83
C VAL A 15 4.32 -4.08 8.47
N VAL A 16 3.49 -3.24 7.84
CA VAL A 16 2.14 -2.92 8.34
C VAL A 16 1.23 -4.15 8.36
N SER A 17 1.36 -5.05 7.38
CA SER A 17 0.58 -6.29 7.33
C SER A 17 0.92 -7.27 8.46
N LEU A 18 2.15 -7.23 9.00
CA LEU A 18 2.55 -8.08 10.14
C LEU A 18 1.72 -7.80 11.40
N PHE A 19 1.13 -6.61 11.50
CA PHE A 19 0.27 -6.19 12.61
C PHE A 19 -1.22 -6.21 12.25
N GLY A 20 -1.60 -6.88 11.15
CA GLY A 20 -2.99 -6.96 10.68
C GLY A 20 -3.49 -5.72 9.95
N GLY A 21 -2.61 -4.77 9.61
CA GLY A 21 -3.00 -3.54 8.92
C GLY A 21 -3.60 -3.76 7.52
N ASN A 22 -3.27 -4.88 6.86
CA ASN A 22 -3.94 -5.28 5.62
C ASN A 22 -5.43 -5.53 5.82
N THR A 23 -5.82 -6.23 6.90
CA THR A 23 -7.23 -6.48 7.22
C THR A 23 -7.98 -5.17 7.47
N LEU A 24 -7.38 -4.28 8.27
CA LEU A 24 -7.97 -2.97 8.58
C LEU A 24 -8.15 -2.10 7.31
N ILE A 25 -7.14 -2.02 6.45
CA ILE A 25 -7.23 -1.21 5.23
C ILE A 25 -8.21 -1.81 4.22
N ILE A 26 -8.19 -3.13 4.02
CA ILE A 26 -9.13 -3.82 3.12
C ILE A 26 -10.57 -3.60 3.60
N GLN A 27 -10.83 -3.81 4.89
CA GLN A 27 -12.14 -3.58 5.48
C GLN A 27 -12.57 -2.11 5.38
N GLY A 28 -11.67 -1.17 5.68
CA GLY A 28 -11.97 0.27 5.55
C GLY A 28 -12.34 0.66 4.11
N ILE A 29 -11.64 0.12 3.11
CA ILE A 29 -11.99 0.36 1.70
C ILE A 29 -13.35 -0.25 1.37
N PHE A 30 -13.65 -1.44 1.87
CA PHE A 30 -14.95 -2.07 1.71
C PHE A 30 -16.08 -1.24 2.34
N GLU A 31 -15.91 -0.77 3.57
CA GLU A 31 -16.90 0.06 4.27
C GLU A 31 -17.15 1.41 3.55
N LEU A 32 -16.10 2.01 2.98
CA LEU A 32 -16.21 3.29 2.28
C LEU A 32 -16.77 3.18 0.85
N THR A 33 -16.54 2.06 0.17
CA THR A 33 -16.82 1.93 -1.27
C THR A 33 -17.80 0.82 -1.63
N GLY A 34 -18.13 -0.07 -0.69
CA GLY A 34 -18.87 -1.30 -0.93
C GLY A 34 -18.10 -2.34 -1.76
N LYS A 35 -16.81 -2.12 -2.03
CA LYS A 35 -15.98 -2.99 -2.88
C LYS A 35 -14.85 -3.60 -2.08
N GLU A 36 -14.77 -4.93 -2.10
CA GLU A 36 -13.66 -5.64 -1.49
C GLU A 36 -12.44 -5.59 -2.43
N ILE A 37 -11.27 -5.38 -1.84
CA ILE A 37 -9.99 -5.49 -2.54
C ILE A 37 -9.19 -6.66 -2.00
N SER A 38 -8.41 -7.30 -2.88
CA SER A 38 -7.51 -8.37 -2.45
C SER A 38 -6.27 -7.82 -1.76
N ASN A 39 -5.49 -8.69 -1.12
CA ASN A 39 -4.15 -8.34 -0.63
C ASN A 39 -3.26 -7.73 -1.72
N ALA A 40 -3.43 -8.12 -3.00
CA ALA A 40 -2.70 -7.50 -4.10
C ALA A 40 -3.09 -6.01 -4.26
N GLY A 41 -4.38 -5.68 -4.11
CA GLY A 41 -4.85 -4.29 -4.10
C GLY A 41 -4.24 -3.48 -2.95
N TYR A 42 -4.18 -4.08 -1.76
CA TYR A 42 -3.50 -3.49 -0.60
C TYR A 42 -2.03 -3.15 -0.91
N TYR A 43 -1.24 -4.11 -1.41
CA TYR A 43 0.17 -3.87 -1.74
C TYR A 43 0.35 -2.89 -2.90
N THR A 44 -0.61 -2.85 -3.83
CA THR A 44 -0.62 -1.88 -4.95
C THR A 44 -0.75 -0.45 -4.43
N ILE A 45 -1.57 -0.20 -3.40
CA ILE A 45 -1.68 1.12 -2.76
C ILE A 45 -0.31 1.55 -2.21
N PHE A 46 0.34 0.69 -1.44
CA PHE A 46 1.66 0.97 -0.88
C PHE A 46 2.76 1.16 -1.93
N ALA A 47 2.72 0.39 -3.02
CA ALA A 47 3.63 0.57 -4.14
C ALA A 47 3.46 1.96 -4.79
N PHE A 48 2.22 2.40 -5.01
CA PHE A 48 1.96 3.74 -5.53
C PHE A 48 2.38 4.85 -4.56
N LEU A 49 2.12 4.72 -3.26
CA LEU A 49 2.61 5.66 -2.25
C LEU A 49 4.14 5.77 -2.27
N GLY A 50 4.83 4.63 -2.38
CA GLY A 50 6.29 4.57 -2.51
C GLY A 50 6.80 5.27 -3.77
N LEU A 51 6.18 5.00 -4.92
CA LEU A 51 6.50 5.65 -6.20
C LEU A 51 6.27 7.17 -6.14
N ILE A 52 5.11 7.62 -5.65
CA ILE A 52 4.75 9.04 -5.53
C ILE A 52 5.75 9.75 -4.62
N SER A 53 6.06 9.17 -3.45
CA SER A 53 7.03 9.76 -2.52
C SER A 53 8.41 9.96 -3.14
N SER A 54 8.84 9.01 -3.98
CA SER A 54 10.12 9.09 -4.69
C SER A 54 10.09 9.97 -5.93
N ALA A 55 8.92 10.19 -6.53
CA ALA A 55 8.73 11.13 -7.63
C ALA A 55 8.75 12.59 -7.13
N ILE A 56 8.13 12.86 -5.98
CA ILE A 56 8.09 14.21 -5.37
C ILE A 56 9.46 14.63 -4.83
N LYS A 57 10.23 13.70 -4.26
CA LYS A 57 11.58 13.97 -3.75
C LYS A 57 12.66 14.12 -4.84
N LYS A 58 12.29 13.97 -6.10
CA LYS A 58 13.21 13.98 -7.23
C LYS A 58 13.45 15.39 -7.75
#